data_AF-C1BZV2-F1
#
_entry.id   AF-C1BZV2-F1
#
_cell.length_a   1.000
_cell.length_b   1.000
_cell.length_c   1.000
_cell.angle_alpha   90.00
_cell.angle_beta   90.00
_cell.angle_gamma   90.00
#
_symmetry.space_group_name_H-M   'P 1'
#
loop_
_entity.id
_entity.type
_entity.pdbx_description
1 polymer ?
#
loop_
_entity_poly.entity_id
_entity_poly.type
_entity_poly.pdbx_seq_one_letter_code
_entity_poly.pdbx_strand_id
1 'polypeptide(L)'
;MTASPSSSFFDAPDASKTDEIQRSKGGTLFTRDWEVPEPRGLAFISHGFSEHTKYYNEVAQALNGKKIYCFGHDHLGHGRSSGSRTLINSTDEYVEDVLHHVKLLQKKFPTLPMFIVAHSMGGLIALRCALISRCLQGGRSHWAPHYPLNTSRGLRFQDNLPACTVFPVFPESH
;
A
#
# COMPACT_ATOMS: atom_id res chain seq x y z
N MET A 1 -24.27 -6.60 -38.07
CA MET A 1 -23.15 -6.08 -37.28
C MET A 1 -23.65 -5.84 -35.87
N THR A 2 -23.46 -6.80 -34.97
CA THR A 2 -23.89 -6.69 -33.57
C THR A 2 -22.68 -6.29 -32.74
N ALA A 3 -22.71 -5.12 -32.13
CA ALA A 3 -21.68 -4.63 -31.23
C ALA A 3 -21.61 -5.51 -29.96
N SER A 4 -20.40 -5.92 -29.59
CA SER A 4 -20.10 -6.64 -28.35
C SER A 4 -20.36 -5.74 -27.12
N PRO A 5 -20.75 -6.31 -25.96
CA PRO A 5 -21.01 -5.52 -24.76
C PRO A 5 -19.69 -4.99 -24.19
N SER A 6 -19.68 -3.71 -23.82
CA SER A 6 -18.65 -3.06 -23.03
C SER A 6 -18.54 -3.74 -21.66
N SER A 7 -17.41 -4.41 -21.40
CA SER A 7 -17.09 -4.93 -20.07
C SER A 7 -16.94 -3.77 -19.08
N SER A 8 -17.80 -3.73 -18.07
CA SER A 8 -17.71 -2.81 -16.92
C SER A 8 -16.38 -2.98 -16.20
N PHE A 9 -15.75 -1.85 -15.86
CA PHE A 9 -14.49 -1.75 -15.09
C PHE A 9 -14.51 -2.62 -13.81
N PHE A 10 -15.68 -2.80 -13.19
CA PHE A 10 -15.88 -3.50 -11.92
C PHE A 10 -15.85 -5.05 -11.96
N ASP A 11 -15.75 -5.70 -13.12
CA ASP A 11 -15.94 -7.16 -13.25
C ASP A 11 -14.64 -7.98 -13.42
N ALA A 12 -13.46 -7.37 -13.24
CA ALA A 12 -12.21 -8.14 -13.24
C ALA A 12 -12.18 -9.12 -12.05
N PRO A 13 -11.88 -10.42 -12.25
CA PRO A 13 -11.82 -11.38 -11.16
C PRO A 13 -10.79 -10.92 -10.12
N ASP A 14 -11.23 -10.90 -8.86
CA ASP A 14 -10.41 -10.52 -7.71
C ASP A 14 -9.38 -11.63 -7.45
N ALA A 15 -8.21 -11.51 -8.09
CA ALA A 15 -7.10 -12.44 -7.95
C ALA A 15 -6.30 -12.22 -6.65
N SER A 16 -6.75 -11.33 -5.78
CA SER A 16 -6.04 -11.08 -4.53
C SER A 16 -6.30 -12.18 -3.50
N LYS A 17 -5.25 -12.49 -2.75
CA LYS A 17 -5.33 -13.36 -1.58
C LYS A 17 -5.69 -12.50 -0.37
N THR A 18 -6.52 -13.04 0.52
CA THR A 18 -6.91 -12.35 1.75
C THR A 18 -6.51 -13.19 2.95
N ASP A 19 -6.06 -12.53 4.01
CA ASP A 19 -5.66 -13.18 5.26
C ASP A 19 -5.97 -12.25 6.45
N GLU A 20 -5.58 -12.66 7.65
CA GLU A 20 -5.62 -11.82 8.84
C GLU A 20 -4.27 -11.82 9.57
N ILE A 21 -3.81 -10.64 9.97
CA ILE A 21 -2.62 -10.49 10.81
C ILE A 21 -3.00 -9.97 12.19
N GLN A 22 -2.25 -10.44 13.20
CA GLN A 22 -2.41 -9.98 14.58
C GLN A 22 -1.67 -8.65 14.78
N ARG A 23 -2.33 -7.73 15.49
CA ARG A 23 -1.74 -6.43 15.85
C ARG A 23 -0.84 -6.55 17.07
N SER A 24 0.11 -5.63 17.20
CA SER A 24 0.98 -5.52 18.38
C SER A 24 0.21 -5.22 19.67
N LYS A 25 -0.87 -4.42 19.58
CA LYS A 25 -1.73 -4.01 20.71
C LYS A 25 -3.01 -4.84 20.85
N GLY A 26 -3.09 -5.97 20.13
CA GLY A 26 -4.28 -6.83 20.10
C GLY A 26 -5.32 -6.42 19.04
N GLY A 27 -6.13 -7.41 18.65
CA GLY A 27 -7.04 -7.32 17.51
C GLY A 27 -6.41 -7.81 16.20
N THR A 28 -7.24 -7.97 15.18
CA THR A 28 -6.84 -8.43 13.85
C THR A 28 -7.00 -7.35 12.79
N LEU A 29 -6.12 -7.40 11.80
CA LEU A 29 -6.22 -6.62 10.57
C LEU A 29 -6.47 -7.58 9.41
N PHE A 30 -7.51 -7.31 8.65
CA PHE A 30 -7.79 -8.02 7.42
C PHE A 30 -6.82 -7.56 6.33
N THR A 31 -6.04 -8.47 5.78
CA THR A 31 -5.04 -8.18 4.75
C THR A 31 -5.52 -8.60 3.37
N ARG A 32 -4.91 -7.96 2.38
CA ARG A 32 -5.09 -8.28 0.98
C ARG A 32 -3.76 -8.18 0.25
N ASP A 33 -3.45 -9.21 -0.53
CA ASP A 33 -2.21 -9.39 -1.26
C ASP A 33 -2.51 -9.63 -2.74
N TRP A 34 -1.87 -8.87 -3.60
CA TRP A 34 -1.88 -9.03 -5.04
C TRP A 34 -0.48 -9.50 -5.46
N GLU A 35 -0.24 -10.79 -5.31
CA GLU A 35 1.08 -11.38 -5.57
C GLU A 35 1.44 -11.35 -7.06
N VAL A 36 2.74 -11.28 -7.33
CA VAL A 36 3.31 -11.47 -8.67
C VAL A 36 4.52 -12.40 -8.58
N PRO A 37 4.77 -13.25 -9.60
CA PRO A 37 6.01 -14.02 -9.66
C PRO A 37 7.20 -13.09 -9.85
N GLU A 38 8.30 -13.37 -9.14
CA GLU A 38 9.57 -12.61 -9.21
C GLU A 38 9.36 -11.09 -9.07
N PRO A 39 8.83 -10.62 -7.92
CA PRO A 39 8.57 -9.20 -7.72
C PRO A 39 9.87 -8.39 -7.78
N ARG A 40 9.79 -7.23 -8.43
CA ARG A 40 10.88 -6.25 -8.54
C ARG A 40 10.76 -5.11 -7.53
N GLY A 41 9.65 -5.06 -6.82
CA GLY A 41 9.33 -4.05 -5.82
C GLY A 41 8.05 -4.40 -5.10
N LEU A 42 7.83 -3.72 -3.99
CA LEU A 42 6.71 -3.92 -3.10
C LEU A 42 5.95 -2.60 -2.96
N ALA A 43 4.62 -2.66 -2.97
CA ALA A 43 3.77 -1.48 -2.78
C ALA A 43 2.70 -1.76 -1.72
N PHE A 44 2.79 -1.08 -0.59
CA PHE A 44 1.73 -1.07 0.41
C PHE A 44 0.61 -0.11 -0.03
N ILE A 45 -0.64 -0.56 -0.06
CA ILE A 45 -1.81 0.24 -0.39
C ILE A 45 -2.47 0.71 0.90
N SER A 46 -2.46 2.02 1.13
CA SER A 46 -3.07 2.68 2.29
C SER A 46 -4.36 3.40 1.88
N HIS A 47 -5.50 2.84 2.27
CA HIS A 47 -6.81 3.39 1.90
C HIS A 47 -7.19 4.64 2.72
N GLY A 48 -8.15 5.41 2.22
CA GLY A 48 -8.70 6.60 2.87
C GLY A 48 -9.73 6.31 3.94
N PHE A 49 -10.28 7.37 4.54
CA PHE A 49 -11.31 7.27 5.57
C PHE A 49 -12.61 6.70 4.99
N SER A 50 -13.27 5.81 5.71
CA SER A 50 -14.50 5.12 5.27
C SER A 50 -14.34 4.21 4.02
N GLU A 51 -13.12 3.98 3.55
CA GLU A 51 -12.80 3.03 2.48
C GLU A 51 -12.29 1.69 3.07
N HIS A 52 -11.89 0.78 2.18
CA HIS A 52 -11.20 -0.47 2.51
C HIS A 52 -10.42 -0.98 1.29
N THR A 53 -9.50 -1.91 1.48
CA THR A 53 -8.54 -2.40 0.46
C THR A 53 -9.16 -2.90 -0.85
N LYS A 54 -10.37 -3.46 -0.80
CA LYS A 54 -11.06 -3.99 -2.01
C LYS A 54 -11.21 -2.95 -3.14
N TYR A 55 -11.33 -1.66 -2.82
CA TYR A 55 -11.49 -0.60 -3.83
C TYR A 55 -10.22 -0.35 -4.67
N TYR A 56 -9.10 -0.97 -4.31
CA TYR A 56 -7.81 -0.74 -4.96
C TYR A 56 -7.39 -1.89 -5.88
N ASN A 57 -8.29 -2.83 -6.20
CA ASN A 57 -7.95 -3.98 -7.03
C ASN A 57 -7.35 -3.58 -8.39
N GLU A 58 -7.94 -2.60 -9.05
CA GLU A 58 -7.45 -2.11 -10.35
C GLU A 58 -6.09 -1.41 -10.26
N VAL A 59 -5.89 -0.61 -9.20
CA VAL A 59 -4.60 0.02 -8.90
C VAL A 59 -3.53 -1.05 -8.69
N ALA A 60 -3.85 -2.07 -7.90
CA ALA A 60 -2.95 -3.19 -7.65
C ALA A 60 -2.65 -3.99 -8.92
N GLN A 61 -3.66 -4.27 -9.76
CA GLN A 61 -3.46 -4.96 -11.04
C GLN A 61 -2.57 -4.16 -12.00
N ALA A 62 -2.74 -2.83 -12.07
CA ALA A 62 -1.90 -1.97 -12.89
C ALA A 62 -0.43 -1.97 -12.43
N LEU A 63 -0.19 -2.09 -11.11
CA LEU A 63 1.15 -2.21 -10.53
C LEU A 63 1.73 -3.63 -10.70
N ASN A 64 0.89 -4.66 -10.57
CA ASN A 64 1.27 -6.05 -10.83
C ASN A 64 1.77 -6.23 -12.27
N GLY A 65 1.15 -5.56 -13.25
CA GLY A 65 1.62 -5.51 -14.63
C GLY A 65 3.06 -4.99 -14.80
N LYS A 66 3.61 -4.33 -13.78
CA LYS A 66 4.99 -3.83 -13.71
C LYS A 66 5.90 -4.69 -12.81
N LYS A 67 5.47 -5.91 -12.45
CA LYS A 67 6.12 -6.81 -11.48
C LYS A 67 6.29 -6.19 -10.08
N ILE A 68 5.32 -5.40 -9.64
CA ILE A 68 5.27 -4.89 -8.26
C ILE A 68 4.28 -5.76 -7.49
N TYR A 69 4.72 -6.35 -6.37
CA TYR A 69 3.80 -7.02 -5.44
C TYR A 69 3.07 -5.93 -4.66
N CYS A 70 1.74 -5.87 -4.80
CA CYS A 70 0.93 -4.98 -3.99
C CYS A 70 0.32 -5.70 -2.78
N PHE A 71 0.26 -5.03 -1.65
CA PHE A 71 -0.35 -5.57 -0.44
C PHE A 71 -0.97 -4.44 0.38
N GLY A 72 -1.90 -4.75 1.25
CA GLY A 72 -2.53 -3.77 2.12
C GLY A 72 -3.33 -4.43 3.22
N HIS A 73 -3.83 -3.64 4.16
CA HIS A 73 -4.82 -4.09 5.11
C HIS A 73 -5.93 -3.07 5.25
N ASP A 74 -7.09 -3.51 5.72
CA ASP A 74 -8.12 -2.60 6.17
C ASP A 74 -7.64 -1.97 7.50
N HIS A 75 -7.65 -0.65 7.59
CA HIS A 75 -7.25 0.07 8.81
C HIS A 75 -8.17 -0.34 9.98
N LEU A 76 -7.67 -0.27 11.21
CA LEU A 76 -8.49 -0.57 12.39
C LEU A 76 -9.82 0.21 12.37
N GLY A 77 -10.91 -0.49 12.66
CA GLY A 77 -12.28 0.04 12.61
C GLY A 77 -12.87 0.15 11.20
N HIS A 78 -12.12 -0.20 10.14
CA HIS A 78 -12.56 -0.15 8.75
C HIS A 78 -12.70 -1.55 8.15
N GLY A 79 -13.51 -1.64 7.08
CA GLY A 79 -13.70 -2.88 6.31
C GLY A 79 -13.91 -4.12 7.16
N ARG A 80 -13.05 -5.12 7.00
CA ARG A 80 -13.10 -6.39 7.73
C ARG A 80 -12.18 -6.47 8.95
N SER A 81 -11.38 -5.43 9.20
CA SER A 81 -10.54 -5.37 10.38
C SER A 81 -11.35 -5.17 11.65
N SER A 82 -10.77 -5.61 12.77
CA SER A 82 -11.34 -5.44 14.11
C SER A 82 -11.41 -3.96 14.53
N GLY A 83 -12.01 -3.69 15.70
CA GLY A 83 -12.08 -2.36 16.30
C GLY A 83 -13.44 -1.67 16.13
N SER A 84 -13.67 -0.64 16.95
CA SER A 84 -14.89 0.18 16.91
C SER A 84 -14.99 0.92 15.59
N ARG A 85 -16.13 0.78 14.90
CA ARG A 85 -16.34 1.40 13.60
C ARG A 85 -16.17 2.91 13.68
N THR A 86 -15.38 3.47 12.76
CA THR A 86 -15.14 4.92 12.60
C THR A 86 -14.53 5.65 13.81
N LEU A 87 -14.08 4.93 14.84
CA LEU A 87 -13.37 5.54 15.97
C LEU A 87 -11.87 5.61 15.64
N ILE A 88 -11.39 6.79 15.24
CA ILE A 88 -9.96 7.07 15.13
C ILE A 88 -9.48 7.58 16.48
N ASN A 89 -8.82 6.74 17.27
CA ASN A 89 -8.21 7.18 18.53
C ASN A 89 -6.94 8.00 18.28
N SER A 90 -6.10 7.55 17.34
CA SER A 90 -4.89 8.25 16.91
C SER A 90 -4.45 7.78 15.53
N THR A 91 -3.91 8.70 14.72
CA THR A 91 -3.25 8.33 13.45
C THR A 91 -2.03 7.45 13.67
N ASP A 92 -1.40 7.54 14.84
CA ASP A 92 -0.19 6.76 15.15
C ASP A 92 -0.49 5.27 15.28
N GLU A 93 -1.71 4.92 15.67
CA GLU A 93 -2.16 3.52 15.72
C GLU A 93 -2.17 2.89 14.31
N TYR A 94 -2.66 3.63 13.31
CA TYR A 94 -2.59 3.19 11.91
C TYR A 94 -1.15 3.12 11.39
N VAL A 95 -0.31 4.07 11.78
CA VAL A 95 1.10 4.08 11.36
C VAL A 95 1.86 2.88 11.92
N GLU A 96 1.65 2.54 13.20
CA GLU A 96 2.23 1.34 13.82
C GLU A 96 1.78 0.07 13.10
N ASP A 97 0.48 -0.04 12.81
CA ASP A 97 -0.10 -1.19 12.09
C ASP A 97 0.46 -1.32 10.66
N VAL A 98 0.58 -0.20 9.92
CA VAL A 98 1.19 -0.15 8.59
C VAL A 98 2.66 -0.59 8.64
N LEU A 99 3.44 -0.03 9.56
CA LEU A 99 4.85 -0.40 9.71
C LEU A 99 5.01 -1.86 10.13
N HIS A 100 4.12 -2.39 10.97
CA HIS A 100 4.10 -3.80 11.33
C HIS A 100 3.90 -4.69 10.09
N HIS A 101 2.87 -4.40 9.28
CA HIS A 101 2.60 -5.17 8.07
C HIS A 101 3.74 -5.06 7.04
N VAL A 102 4.28 -3.85 6.83
CA VAL A 102 5.44 -3.63 5.97
C VAL A 102 6.65 -4.46 6.41
N LYS A 103 6.94 -4.51 7.72
CA LYS A 103 8.05 -5.31 8.25
C LYS A 103 7.88 -6.81 7.99
N LEU A 104 6.65 -7.34 8.04
CA LEU A 104 6.40 -8.76 7.74
C LEU A 104 6.81 -9.10 6.29
N LEU A 105 6.48 -8.24 5.34
CA LEU A 105 6.80 -8.46 3.93
C LEU A 105 8.24 -8.10 3.57
N GLN A 106 8.84 -7.10 4.22
CA GLN A 106 10.27 -6.85 4.09
C GLN A 106 11.11 -8.03 4.60
N LYS A 107 10.70 -8.74 5.65
CA LYS A 107 11.38 -9.97 6.09
C LYS A 107 11.34 -11.08 5.01
N LYS A 108 10.25 -11.18 4.27
CA LYS A 108 10.10 -12.14 3.15
C LYS A 108 10.90 -11.71 1.93
N PHE A 109 11.06 -10.40 1.71
CA PHE A 109 11.71 -9.80 0.55
C PHE A 109 12.70 -8.69 0.95
N PRO A 110 13.83 -9.04 1.59
CA PRO A 110 14.71 -8.07 2.25
C PRO A 110 15.43 -7.09 1.31
N THR A 111 15.59 -7.47 0.05
CA THR A 111 16.35 -6.68 -0.95
C THR A 111 15.47 -5.84 -1.86
N LEU A 112 14.14 -6.00 -1.80
CA LEU A 112 13.24 -5.32 -2.73
C LEU A 112 12.91 -3.90 -2.26
N PRO A 113 12.83 -2.93 -3.19
CA PRO A 113 12.39 -1.58 -2.85
C PRO A 113 10.92 -1.60 -2.41
N MET A 114 10.59 -0.77 -1.41
CA MET A 114 9.26 -0.65 -0.82
C MET A 114 8.68 0.74 -1.05
N PHE A 115 7.41 0.79 -1.44
CA PHE A 115 6.64 2.02 -1.66
C PHE A 115 5.32 1.95 -0.89
N ILE A 116 4.74 3.10 -0.57
CA ILE A 116 3.35 3.22 -0.12
C ILE A 116 2.58 3.99 -1.19
N VAL A 117 1.48 3.42 -1.66
CA VAL A 117 0.48 4.06 -2.52
C VAL A 117 -0.72 4.38 -1.65
N ALA A 118 -1.15 5.65 -1.65
CA ALA A 118 -2.12 6.10 -0.66
C ALA A 118 -3.11 7.13 -1.19
N HIS A 119 -4.30 7.14 -0.59
CA HIS A 119 -5.39 8.07 -0.90
C HIS A 119 -5.91 8.78 0.35
N SER A 120 -6.19 10.08 0.27
CA SER A 120 -6.82 10.87 1.35
C SER A 120 -6.14 10.67 2.73
N MET A 121 -6.87 10.18 3.75
CA MET A 121 -6.32 9.82 5.07
C MET A 121 -5.12 8.86 4.99
N GLY A 122 -5.15 7.91 4.06
CA GLY A 122 -4.03 7.02 3.80
C GLY A 122 -2.75 7.76 3.43
N GLY A 123 -2.86 8.92 2.77
CA GLY A 123 -1.73 9.77 2.42
C GLY A 123 -1.07 10.42 3.64
N LEU A 124 -1.87 10.82 4.63
CA LEU A 124 -1.36 11.31 5.92
C LEU A 124 -0.63 10.19 6.67
N ILE A 125 -1.20 8.98 6.69
CA ILE A 125 -0.57 7.80 7.29
C ILE A 125 0.76 7.50 6.59
N ALA A 126 0.77 7.49 5.26
CA ALA A 126 1.98 7.23 4.47
C ALA A 126 3.09 8.25 4.73
N LEU A 127 2.74 9.54 4.82
CA LEU A 127 3.68 10.61 5.16
C LEU A 127 4.26 10.41 6.56
N ARG A 128 3.42 10.08 7.56
CA ARG A 128 3.85 9.79 8.92
C ARG A 128 4.80 8.59 8.97
N CYS A 129 4.49 7.50 8.27
CA CYS A 129 5.38 6.34 8.13
C CYS A 129 6.77 6.76 7.61
N ALA A 130 6.81 7.53 6.53
CA ALA A 130 8.07 7.98 5.92
C ALA A 130 8.91 8.85 6.87
N LEU A 131 8.27 9.75 7.64
CA LEU A 131 8.95 10.58 8.63
C LEU A 131 9.53 9.77 9.78
N ILE A 132 8.76 8.80 10.32
CA ILE A 132 9.21 7.94 11.42
C ILE A 132 10.34 7.01 10.97
N SER A 133 10.21 6.35 9.82
CA SER A 133 11.26 5.45 9.31
C SER A 133 12.59 6.16 9.09
N ARG A 134 12.58 7.42 8.61
CA ARG A 134 13.82 8.22 8.49
C ARG A 134 14.40 8.62 9.86
N CYS A 135 13.54 8.91 10.83
CA CYS A 135 13.96 9.24 12.20
C CYS A 135 14.62 8.02 12.87
N LEU A 136 14.04 6.83 12.73
CA LEU A 136 14.58 5.57 13.25
C LEU A 136 15.91 5.18 12.60
N GLN A 137 16.15 5.60 11.35
CA GLN A 137 17.41 5.37 10.63
C GLN A 137 18.52 6.40 10.96
N GLY A 138 18.32 7.28 11.94
CA GLY A 138 19.39 8.13 12.48
C GLY A 138 20.07 9.02 11.44
N GLY A 139 19.34 9.52 10.44
CA GLY A 139 19.83 10.54 9.50
C GLY A 139 21.00 10.13 8.59
N ARG A 140 21.46 8.87 8.60
CA ARG A 140 22.54 8.40 7.72
C ARG A 140 21.98 7.69 6.50
N SER A 141 21.56 8.48 5.52
CA SER A 141 21.37 8.02 4.14
C SER A 141 22.74 7.82 3.48
N HIS A 142 23.32 6.63 3.58
CA HIS A 142 24.27 6.14 2.58
C HIS A 142 23.44 5.34 1.60
N TRP A 143 23.08 5.91 0.44
CA TRP A 143 22.87 5.27 -0.87
C TRP A 143 22.40 6.34 -1.88
N ALA A 144 23.00 6.30 -3.07
CA ALA A 144 22.95 7.32 -4.10
C ALA A 144 21.53 7.55 -4.68
N PRO A 145 21.20 8.80 -5.07
CA PRO A 145 19.99 9.07 -5.84
C PRO A 145 20.19 8.43 -7.21
N HIS A 146 19.29 7.59 -7.69
CA HIS A 146 18.93 7.44 -9.11
C HIS A 146 18.00 6.22 -9.28
N TYR A 147 16.71 6.46 -9.06
CA TYR A 147 15.74 6.08 -10.08
C TYR A 147 15.15 7.40 -10.58
N PRO A 148 15.32 7.78 -11.86
CA PRO A 148 14.64 8.94 -12.39
C PRO A 148 13.15 8.59 -12.51
N LEU A 149 12.41 8.76 -11.43
CA LEU A 149 10.99 9.10 -11.54
C LEU A 149 10.97 10.58 -11.89
N ASN A 150 11.06 10.85 -13.18
CA ASN A 150 11.02 12.19 -13.72
C ASN A 150 9.70 12.86 -13.31
N THR A 151 9.77 13.81 -12.37
CA THR A 151 8.61 14.59 -11.89
C THR A 151 8.24 15.74 -12.84
N SER A 152 9.00 15.99 -13.91
CA SER A 152 8.71 17.02 -14.92
C SER A 152 8.19 16.46 -16.26
N ARG A 153 8.15 15.13 -16.42
CA ARG A 153 7.26 14.44 -17.36
C ARG A 153 6.44 13.45 -16.55
N GLY A 154 5.24 13.90 -16.17
CA GLY A 154 4.35 13.19 -15.27
C GLY A 154 4.28 11.68 -15.52
N LEU A 155 4.11 10.94 -14.44
CA LEU A 155 3.44 9.65 -14.48
C LEU A 155 2.09 9.85 -15.19
N ARG A 156 2.07 9.76 -16.51
CA ARG A 156 0.85 9.45 -17.24
C ARG A 156 0.58 7.96 -16.99
N PHE A 157 0.04 7.68 -15.80
CA PHE A 157 -0.94 6.62 -15.67
C PHE A 157 -2.11 7.09 -16.53
N GLN A 158 -2.30 6.50 -17.72
CA GLN A 158 -3.34 6.96 -18.63
C GLN A 158 -4.71 6.85 -17.94
N ASP A 159 -5.27 8.04 -17.70
CA ASP A 159 -6.68 8.45 -17.66
C ASP A 159 -7.64 7.54 -16.86
N ASN A 160 -7.73 7.82 -15.54
CA ASN A 160 -8.84 7.58 -14.59
C ASN A 160 -8.50 6.97 -13.22
N LEU A 161 -7.23 6.94 -12.79
CA LEU A 161 -6.94 6.59 -11.39
C LEU A 161 -7.23 7.79 -10.47
N PRO A 162 -7.91 7.62 -9.31
CA PRO A 162 -8.06 8.67 -8.31
C PRO A 162 -6.67 9.15 -7.85
N ALA A 163 -6.56 10.41 -7.43
CA ALA A 163 -5.29 11.03 -7.03
C ALA A 163 -4.57 10.23 -5.93
N CYS A 164 -3.63 9.37 -6.31
CA CYS A 164 -2.84 8.54 -5.40
C CYS A 164 -1.46 9.19 -5.16
N THR A 165 -1.07 9.31 -3.90
CA THR A 165 0.26 9.78 -3.51
C THR A 165 1.18 8.59 -3.27
N VAL A 166 2.42 8.65 -3.79
CA VAL A 166 3.42 7.59 -3.62
C VAL A 166 4.59 8.07 -2.75
N PHE A 167 4.90 7.33 -1.69
CA PHE A 167 6.04 7.60 -0.80
C PHE A 167 7.00 6.40 -0.78
N PRO A 168 8.34 6.61 -0.88
CA PRO A 168 9.31 5.54 -0.68
C PRO A 168 9.41 5.18 0.82
N VAL A 169 9.51 3.89 1.14
CA VAL A 169 9.79 3.39 2.50
C VAL A 169 11.17 2.76 2.52
N PHE A 170 11.99 3.19 3.47
CA PHE A 170 13.37 2.74 3.60
C PHE A 170 13.45 1.57 4.60
N PRO A 171 14.20 0.50 4.31
CA PRO A 171 14.40 -0.61 5.25
C PRO A 171 15.23 -0.19 6.47
N GLU A 172 15.01 -0.82 7.63
CA GLU A 172 15.90 -0.69 8.80
C GLU A 172 17.25 -1.35 8.45
N SER A 173 18.35 -0.61 8.61
CA SER A 173 19.70 -1.19 8.49
C SER A 173 19.97 -2.07 9.71
N HIS A 174 20.23 -3.36 9.49
CA HIS A 174 20.72 -4.30 10.50
C HIS A 174 22.15 -3.99 10.92
#